data_AF-A0A2N5A779-F1
#
_entry.id   AF-A0A2N5A779-F1
#
_cell.length_a   1.000
_cell.length_b   1.000
_cell.length_c   1.000
_cell.angle_alpha   90.00
_cell.angle_beta   90.00
_cell.angle_gamma   90.00
#
_symmetry.space_group_name_H-M   'P 1'
#
loop_
_entity.id
_entity.type
_entity.pdbx_description
1 polymer ?
#
loop_
_entity_poly.entity_id
_entity_poly.type
_entity_poly.pdbx_seq_one_letter_code
_entity_poly.pdbx_strand_id
1 'polypeptide(L)' 'QQAVAASAEGEARVKALLGIEAIFGLALPQEPRFVSAVTRAYLALQRQGAKATVAAWAAEQ' A
#
# COMPACT_ATOMS: atom_id res chain seq x y z
N GLN A 1 -0.69 11.12 12.32
CA GLN A 1 -1.30 10.86 10.99
C GLN A 1 -1.12 12.00 9.97
N GLN A 2 -0.63 13.20 10.35
CA GLN A 2 -0.37 14.30 9.41
C GLN A 2 0.56 13.94 8.23
N ALA A 3 1.56 13.09 8.42
CA ALA A 3 2.47 12.68 7.35
C ALA A 3 1.76 11.97 6.19
N VAL A 4 0.67 11.25 6.47
CA VAL A 4 -0.16 10.56 5.45
C VAL A 4 -1.00 11.57 4.68
N ALA A 5 -1.65 12.50 5.39
CA ALA A 5 -2.47 13.55 4.77
C ALA A 5 -1.64 14.51 3.89
N ALA A 6 -0.38 14.74 4.26
CA ALA A 6 0.55 15.60 3.53
C ALA A 6 1.32 14.87 2.41
N SER A 7 1.22 13.54 2.29
CA SER A 7 1.98 12.81 1.28
C SER A 7 1.32 12.91 -0.09
N ALA A 8 2.16 12.96 -1.12
CA ALA A 8 1.72 12.71 -2.50
C ALA A 8 1.08 11.31 -2.62
N GLU A 9 0.19 11.16 -3.61
CA GLU A 9 -0.43 9.87 -3.95
C GLU A 9 0.59 8.86 -4.49
N GLY A 10 0.17 7.60 -4.62
CA GLY A 10 1.02 6.51 -5.09
C GLY A 10 1.99 5.99 -4.02
N GLU A 11 3.24 5.71 -4.41
CA GLU A 11 4.22 5.05 -3.54
C GLU A 11 4.56 5.87 -2.28
N ALA A 12 4.58 7.20 -2.38
CA ALA A 12 4.85 8.08 -1.25
C ALA A 12 3.79 7.93 -0.13
N ARG A 13 2.51 7.78 -0.52
CA ARG A 13 1.41 7.52 0.42
C ARG A 13 1.55 6.17 1.09
N VAL A 14 1.96 5.14 0.36
CA VAL A 14 2.19 3.81 0.93
C VAL A 14 3.32 3.86 1.95
N LYS A 15 4.45 4.51 1.62
CA LYS A 15 5.57 4.68 2.55
C LYS A 15 5.17 5.45 3.81
N ALA A 16 4.39 6.53 3.68
CA ALA A 16 3.90 7.29 4.82
C ALA A 16 2.96 6.47 5.73
N LEU A 17 2.11 5.61 5.15
CA LEU A 17 1.23 4.70 5.90
C LEU A 17 2.02 3.61 6.64
N LEU A 18 2.95 2.96 5.94
CA LEU A 18 3.78 1.91 6.53
C LEU A 18 4.69 2.45 7.65
N GLY A 19 5.05 3.73 7.60
CA GLY A 19 5.80 4.40 8.67
C GLY A 19 5.04 4.57 10.00
N ILE A 20 3.75 4.20 10.08
CA ILE A 20 3.01 4.23 11.35
C ILE A 20 3.40 3.00 12.19
N GLU A 21 4.44 3.16 13.00
CA GLU A 21 5.02 2.09 13.82
C GLU A 21 3.99 1.40 14.73
N ALA A 22 3.06 2.15 15.33
CA ALA A 22 2.01 1.58 16.18
C ALA A 22 1.05 0.60 15.46
N ILE A 23 1.05 0.59 14.12
CA ILE A 23 0.21 -0.30 13.29
C ILE A 23 1.08 -1.39 12.64
N PHE A 24 2.21 -1.01 12.05
CA PHE A 24 3.02 -1.89 11.20
C PHE A 24 4.34 -2.36 11.84
N GLY A 25 4.68 -1.82 13.01
CA GLY A 25 5.98 -2.03 13.65
C GLY A 25 7.14 -1.52 12.80
N LEU A 26 8.35 -1.98 13.13
CA LEU A 26 9.58 -1.60 12.43
C LEU A 26 9.98 -2.59 11.33
N ALA A 27 9.46 -3.83 11.37
CA ALA A 27 9.88 -4.90 10.47
C ALA A 27 9.24 -4.79 9.08
N LEU A 28 7.91 -4.60 9.01
CA LEU A 28 7.19 -4.62 7.73
C LEU A 28 7.62 -3.53 6.74
N PRO A 29 7.88 -2.27 7.16
CA PRO A 29 8.35 -1.23 6.24
C PRO A 29 9.73 -1.49 5.66
N GLN A 30 10.51 -2.38 6.29
CA GLN A 30 11.86 -2.77 5.84
C GLN A 30 11.85 -4.02 4.96
N GLU A 31 10.72 -4.73 4.83
CA GLU A 31 10.65 -5.95 4.03
C GLU A 31 10.25 -5.64 2.58
N PRO A 32 11.18 -5.73 1.60
CA PRO A 32 10.92 -5.25 0.24
C PRO A 32 9.79 -6.00 -0.46
N ARG A 33 9.62 -7.31 -0.18
CA ARG A 33 8.52 -8.09 -0.75
C ARG A 33 7.18 -7.58 -0.27
N PHE A 34 7.08 -7.24 1.02
CA PHE A 34 5.86 -6.69 1.61
C PHE A 34 5.55 -5.30 1.03
N VAL A 35 6.52 -4.39 1.05
CA VAL A 35 6.36 -3.03 0.52
C VAL A 35 5.93 -3.05 -0.94
N SER A 36 6.56 -3.90 -1.76
CA SER A 36 6.19 -4.07 -3.18
C SER A 36 4.77 -4.61 -3.36
N ALA A 37 4.37 -5.62 -2.58
CA ALA A 37 3.02 -6.17 -2.64
C ALA A 37 1.95 -5.13 -2.26
N VAL A 38 2.15 -4.40 -1.16
CA VAL A 38 1.21 -3.35 -0.71
C VAL A 38 1.15 -2.21 -1.72
N THR A 39 2.30 -1.78 -2.28
CA THR A 39 2.34 -0.72 -3.29
C THR A 39 1.58 -1.10 -4.55
N ARG A 40 1.77 -2.33 -5.06
CA ARG A 40 1.03 -2.82 -6.23
C ARG A 40 -0.47 -2.86 -5.97
N ALA A 41 -0.89 -3.36 -4.81
CA ALA A 41 -2.29 -3.41 -4.43
C ALA A 41 -2.90 -2.00 -4.33
N TYR A 42 -2.21 -1.06 -3.70
CA TYR A 42 -2.65 0.33 -3.57
C TYR A 42 -2.83 1.03 -4.94
N LEU A 43 -1.85 0.88 -5.83
CA LEU A 43 -1.93 1.45 -7.18
C LEU A 43 -3.05 0.83 -8.00
N ALA A 44 -3.29 -0.48 -7.87
CA ALA A 44 -4.43 -1.13 -8.50
C ALA A 44 -5.74 -0.56 -7.96
N LEU A 45 -5.89 -0.44 -6.63
CA LEU A 45 -7.09 0.14 -6.00
C LEU A 45 -7.37 1.56 -6.50
N GLN A 46 -6.34 2.40 -6.62
CA GLN A 46 -6.49 3.75 -7.18
C GLN A 46 -6.94 3.74 -8.64
N ARG A 47 -6.37 2.86 -9.46
CA ARG A 47 -6.60 2.86 -10.91
C ARG A 47 -7.94 2.25 -11.32
N GLN A 48 -8.31 1.12 -10.72
CA GLN A 48 -9.46 0.32 -11.16
C GLN A 48 -10.54 0.11 -10.08
N GLY A 49 -10.34 0.64 -8.87
CA GLY A 49 -11.28 0.51 -7.77
C GLY A 49 -11.32 -0.88 -7.14
N ALA A 50 -11.91 -0.96 -5.94
CA ALA A 50 -11.85 -2.16 -5.09
C ALA A 50 -12.39 -3.43 -5.77
N LYS A 51 -13.58 -3.35 -6.39
CA LYS A 51 -14.23 -4.51 -7.02
C LYS A 51 -13.35 -5.14 -8.11
N ALA A 52 -12.80 -4.33 -9.00
CA ALA A 52 -11.99 -4.84 -10.11
C ALA A 52 -10.59 -5.27 -9.66
N THR A 53 -10.01 -4.64 -8.63
CA THR A 53 -8.73 -5.08 -8.05
C THR A 53 -8.86 -6.46 -7.42
N VAL A 54 -9.92 -6.72 -6.66
CA VAL A 54 -10.15 -8.03 -6.03
C VAL A 54 -10.39 -9.12 -7.08
N ALA A 55 -11.19 -8.83 -8.12
CA ALA A 55 -11.42 -9.77 -9.20
C ALA A 55 -10.13 -10.13 -9.96
N ALA A 56 -9.28 -9.14 -10.26
CA ALA A 56 -7.99 -9.38 -10.90
C ALA A 56 -7.05 -10.21 -10.03
N TRP A 57 -6.94 -9.87 -8.74
CA TRP A 57 -6.10 -10.62 -7.81
C TRP A 57 -6.52 -12.08 -7.68
N ALA A 58 -7.83 -12.36 -7.61
CA ALA A 58 -8.34 -13.72 -7.51
C ALA A 58 -8.08 -14.56 -8.77
N ALA A 59 -7.92 -13.93 -9.94
CA ALA A 59 -7.60 -14.61 -11.19
C ALA A 59 -6.09 -14.86 -11.39
N GLU A 60 -5.23 -14.19 -10.61
CA GLU A 60 -3.77 -14.33 -10.65
C GLU A 60 -3.23 -15.37 -9.63
N GLN A 61 -4.10 -15.98 -8.82
CA GLN A 61 -3.79 -17.06 -7.86
C GLN A 61 -4.09 -18.44 -8.45
#